data_AF-A0AAJ2NTT9-F1
#
_entry.id   AF-A0AAJ2NTT9-F1
#
_cell.length_a   1.000
_cell.length_b   1.000
_cell.length_c   1.000
_cell.angle_alpha   90.00
_cell.angle_beta   90.00
_cell.angle_gamma   90.00
#
_symmetry.space_group_name_H-M   'P 1'
#
loop_
_entity.id
_entity.type
_entity.pdbx_description
1 polymer ?
#
loop_
_entity_poly.entity_id
_entity_poly.type
_entity_poly.pdbx_seq_one_letter_code
_entity_poly.pdbx_strand_id
1 'polypeptide(L)' 'MKVGYLGPKATFTELAVKKVFKGFEYELYQTIPECMDAVLAHDVELAVVPLENTLEGSVNITLDYLT' A
#
# COMPACT_ATOMS: atom_id res chain seq x y z
N MET A 1 8.88 -12.01 5.93
CA MET A 1 8.18 -11.35 4.82
C MET A 1 7.45 -10.14 5.36
N LYS A 2 7.76 -8.97 4.80
CA LYS A 2 7.25 -7.67 5.27
C LYS A 2 6.50 -6.97 4.14
N VAL A 3 5.33 -6.43 4.45
CA VAL A 3 4.46 -5.75 3.48
C VAL A 3 4.14 -4.33 3.94
N GLY A 4 4.44 -3.36 3.07
CA GLY A 4 4.06 -1.97 3.23
C GLY A 4 2.60 -1.76 2.87
N TYR A 5 1.91 -0.83 3.53
CA TYR A 5 0.57 -0.42 3.14
C TYR A 5 0.32 1.07 3.40
N LEU A 6 -0.59 1.65 2.60
CA LEU A 6 -1.05 3.03 2.78
C LEU A 6 -1.88 3.18 4.06
N GLY A 7 -1.39 3.98 4.99
CA GLY A 7 -2.09 4.43 6.19
C GLY A 7 -3.08 5.58 5.95
N PRO A 8 -3.62 6.20 7.01
CA PRO A 8 -3.37 5.95 8.43
C PRO A 8 -3.93 4.60 8.93
N LYS A 9 -3.76 4.28 10.22
CA LYS A 9 -4.39 3.10 10.84
C LYS A 9 -5.92 3.19 10.69
N ALA A 10 -6.57 2.03 10.55
CA ALA A 10 -7.99 1.85 10.31
C ALA A 10 -8.51 2.26 8.92
N THR A 11 -7.65 2.26 7.89
CA THR A 11 -8.08 2.39 6.48
C THR A 11 -8.54 1.05 5.90
N PHE A 12 -9.27 1.08 4.78
CA PHE A 12 -9.59 -0.11 3.99
C PHE A 12 -8.34 -0.87 3.54
N THR A 13 -7.24 -0.16 3.31
CA THR A 13 -5.95 -0.75 2.95
C THR A 13 -5.38 -1.61 4.10
N GLU A 14 -5.50 -1.16 5.36
CA GLU A 14 -5.11 -1.97 6.53
C GLU A 14 -5.94 -3.25 6.63
N LEU A 15 -7.25 -3.16 6.37
CA LEU A 15 -8.13 -4.34 6.35
C LEU A 15 -7.74 -5.30 5.23
N ALA A 16 -7.42 -4.78 4.04
CA ALA A 16 -7.00 -5.57 2.89
C ALA A 16 -5.69 -6.32 3.18
N VAL A 17 -4.67 -5.62 3.68
CA VAL A 17 -3.37 -6.24 3.95
C VAL A 17 -3.46 -7.32 5.02
N LYS A 18 -4.20 -7.08 6.12
CA LYS A 18 -4.40 -8.07 7.20
C LYS A 18 -5.24 -9.28 6.75
N LYS A 19 -6.14 -9.10 5.79
CA LYS A 19 -6.98 -10.19 5.25
C LYS A 19 -6.19 -11.11 4.33
N VAL A 20 -5.33 -10.55 3.48
CA VAL A 20 -4.61 -11.25 2.41
C VAL A 20 -3.26 -11.80 2.90
N PHE A 21 -2.47 -10.99 3.59
CA PHE A 21 -1.08 -11.30 3.94
C PHE A 21 -0.94 -11.78 5.39
N LYS A 22 -1.68 -12.84 5.74
CA LYS A 22 -1.63 -13.42 7.08
C LYS A 22 -0.24 -13.97 7.40
N GLY A 23 0.31 -13.62 8.56
CA GLY A 23 1.64 -14.05 9.01
C GLY A 23 2.80 -13.19 8.50
N PHE A 24 2.52 -12.11 7.78
CA PHE A 24 3.51 -11.11 7.39
C PHE A 24 3.65 -10.04 8.47
N GLU A 25 4.80 -9.37 8.49
CA GLU A 25 4.97 -8.12 9.22
C GLU A 25 4.40 -6.96 8.39
N TYR A 26 3.70 -6.03 9.05
CA TYR A 26 3.03 -4.91 8.37
C TYR A 26 3.75 -3.60 8.68
N GLU A 27 4.05 -2.81 7.64
CA GLU A 27 4.63 -1.48 7.77
C GLU A 27 3.70 -0.42 7.18
N LEU A 28 3.48 0.63 7.94
CA LEU A 28 2.54 1.70 7.58
C LEU A 28 3.31 2.88 6.99
N TYR A 29 2.84 3.36 5.84
CA TYR A 29 3.35 4.56 5.18
C TYR A 29 2.28 5.65 5.11
N GLN A 30 2.68 6.92 5.06
CA GLN A 30 1.73 8.04 5.05
C GLN A 30 1.25 8.36 3.64
N THR A 31 2.05 8.04 2.63
CA THR A 31 1.72 8.32 1.22
C THR A 31 1.93 7.09 0.33
N ILE A 32 1.27 7.10 -0.83
CA ILE A 32 1.43 6.07 -1.86
C ILE A 32 2.87 6.01 -2.38
N PRO A 33 3.51 7.16 -2.74
CA PRO A 33 4.93 7.19 -3.10
C PRO A 33 5.84 6.54 -2.05
N GLU A 34 5.74 6.93 -0.78
CA GLU A 34 6.56 6.35 0.29
C GLU A 34 6.39 4.82 0.39
N CYS A 35 5.16 4.33 0.27
CA CYS A 35 4.85 2.90 0.31
C CYS A 35 5.48 2.13 -0.86
N MET A 36 5.47 2.73 -2.05
CA MET A 36 6.03 2.12 -3.26
C MET A 36 7.56 2.23 -3.30
N ASP A 37 8.11 3.36 -2.87
CA ASP A 37 9.56 3.58 -2.72
C ASP A 37 10.18 2.58 -1.75
N ALA A 38 9.46 2.21 -0.68
CA ALA A 38 9.92 1.19 0.25
C ALA A 38 10.13 -0.20 -0.39
N VAL A 39 9.37 -0.54 -1.44
CA VAL A 39 9.61 -1.76 -2.22
C VAL A 39 10.89 -1.63 -3.03
N LEU A 40 11.11 -0.47 -3.66
CA LEU A 40 12.31 -0.17 -4.45
C LEU A 40 13.58 -0.13 -3.58
N ALA A 41 13.46 0.35 -2.35
CA ALA A 41 14.53 0.39 -1.35
C ALA A 41 14.79 -0.97 -0.67
N HIS A 42 13.98 -1.99 -0.96
CA HIS A 42 14.00 -3.30 -0.28
C HIS A 42 13.70 -3.24 1.24
N ASP A 43 13.06 -2.17 1.72
CA ASP A 43 12.59 -2.07 3.12
C ASP A 43 11.41 -3.01 3.37
N VAL A 44 10.58 -3.23 2.34
CA VAL A 44 9.49 -4.20 2.30
C VAL A 44 9.54 -5.04 1.02
N GLU A 45 8.94 -6.22 1.05
CA GLU A 45 8.91 -7.12 -0.12
C GLU A 45 7.74 -6.82 -1.06
N LEU A 46 6.66 -6.25 -0.51
CA LEU A 46 5.40 -5.97 -1.20
C LEU A 46 4.81 -4.66 -0.67
N ALA A 47 4.04 -3.96 -1.51
CA ALA A 47 3.24 -2.80 -1.11
C ALA A 47 1.77 -3.00 -1.45
N VAL A 48 0.88 -2.53 -0.57
CA VAL A 48 -0.56 -2.49 -0.78
C VAL A 48 -1.01 -1.03 -0.82
N VAL A 49 -1.44 -0.58 -1.99
CA VAL A 49 -1.94 0.78 -2.26
C VAL A 49 -3.25 0.70 -3.05
N PRO A 50 -4.14 1.70 -2.92
CA PRO A 50 -5.40 1.71 -3.65
C PRO A 50 -5.15 2.00 -5.14
N LEU A 51 -5.77 1.21 -6.02
CA LEU A 51 -5.74 1.45 -7.47
C LEU A 51 -6.95 2.26 -7.96
N GLU A 52 -8.11 2.06 -7.31
CA GLU A 52 -9.38 2.68 -7.68
C GLU A 52 -10.25 2.91 -6.42
N ASN A 53 -11.01 4.01 -6.42
CA ASN A 53 -12.03 4.37 -5.43
C ASN A 53 -13.40 4.40 -6.13
N THR A 54 -14.43 3.88 -5.47
CA THR A 54 -15.80 3.86 -6.01
C THR A 54 -16.44 5.24 -6.18
N LEU A 55 -15.93 6.27 -5.51
CA LEU A 55 -16.45 7.64 -5.61
C LEU A 55 -15.73 8.49 -6.68
N GLU A 56 -14.41 8.33 -6.75
CA GLU A 56 -13.52 9.23 -7.51
C GLU A 56 -12.88 8.55 -8.72
N GLY A 57 -13.06 7.24 -8.88
CA GLY A 57 -12.44 6.45 -9.93
C GLY A 57 -10.99 6.10 -9.62
N SER A 58 -10.15 6.03 -10.66
CA SER A 58 -8.75 5.62 -10.53
C SER A 58 -7.96 6.55 -9.62
N VAL A 59 -7.06 5.95 -8.81
CA VAL A 59 -6.12 6.70 -7.98
C VAL A 59 -4.90 7.05 -8.83
N ASN A 60 -4.93 8.22 -9.47
CA ASN A 60 -3.94 8.62 -10.48
C ASN A 60 -2.50 8.51 -9.98
N ILE A 61 -2.21 8.92 -8.74
CA ILE A 61 -0.85 8.83 -8.20
C ILE A 61 -0.32 7.38 -8.13
N THR A 62 -1.19 6.39 -7.93
CA THR A 62 -0.80 4.98 -7.98
C THR A 62 -0.43 4.58 -9.41
N LEU A 63 -1.20 5.03 -10.40
CA LEU A 63 -0.96 4.74 -11.81
C LEU A 63 0.33 5.40 -12.31
N ASP A 64 0.53 6.68 -11.97
CA ASP A 64 1.71 7.46 -12.35
C ASP A 64 3.00 6.85 -11.78
N TYR A 65 2.92 6.20 -10.62
CA TYR A 65 4.07 5.53 -9.99
C TYR A 65 4.40 4.14 -10.58
N LEU A 66 3.48 3.57 -11.37
CA LEU A 66 3.68 2.26 -12.02
C LEU A 66 4.31 2.37 -13.41
N THR A 67 4.46 3.59 -13.94
CA THR A 67 5.03 3.88 -15.27
C THR A 67 6.46 4.39 -15.16
#